data_AF-A0A4Q4WH20-F1
#
_entry.id   AF-A0A4Q4WH20-F1
#
_cell.length_a   1.000
_cell.length_b   1.000
_cell.length_c   1.000
_cell.angle_alpha   90.00
_cell.angle_beta   90.00
_cell.angle_gamma   90.00
#
_symmetry.space_group_name_H-M   'P 1'
#
loop_
_entity.id
_entity.type
_entity.pdbx_description
1 polymer ?
#
loop_
_entity_poly.entity_id
_entity_poly.type
_entity_poly.pdbx_seq_one_letter_code
_entity_poly.pdbx_strand_id
1 'polypeptide(L)' 'MTLVSGFDELEMGAGLEPGKVVATTDEWIKRWTDGPPAYAFMRRTTWQKLQEAGVPMRLVAESADKVVVARR' A
#
# COMPACT_ATOMS: atom_id res chain seq x y z
N MET A 1 -8.62 -4.34 5.66
CA MET A 1 -7.22 -3.87 5.63
C MET A 1 -6.38 -5.02 5.12
N THR A 2 -5.51 -4.80 4.13
CA THR A 2 -4.69 -5.85 3.50
C THR A 2 -3.24 -5.39 3.53
N LEU A 3 -2.33 -6.26 3.97
CA LEU A 3 -0.89 -5.98 4.00
C LEU A 3 -0.30 -6.07 2.59
N VAL A 4 0.69 -5.24 2.29
CA VAL A 4 1.28 -5.10 0.95
C VAL A 4 2.79 -5.13 1.07
N SER A 5 3.41 -6.24 0.65
CA SER A 5 4.87 -6.48 0.74
C SER A 5 5.46 -6.26 2.14
N GLY A 6 6.75 -6.63 2.35
CA GLY A 6 7.47 -6.31 3.58
C GLY A 6 6.73 -6.69 4.87
N PHE A 7 6.44 -7.99 5.04
CA PHE A 7 5.55 -8.47 6.09
C PHE A 7 6.19 -8.53 7.49
N ASP A 8 7.51 -8.36 7.59
CA ASP A 8 8.28 -8.37 8.85
C ASP A 8 7.83 -9.52 9.78
N GLU A 9 7.39 -9.20 11.01
CA GLU A 9 6.93 -10.18 12.00
C GLU A 9 5.74 -11.04 11.53
N LEU A 10 5.02 -10.60 10.49
CA LEU A 10 3.85 -11.28 9.93
C LEU A 10 4.19 -12.19 8.74
N GLU A 11 5.47 -12.35 8.39
CA GLU A 11 5.91 -13.15 7.25
C GLU A 11 5.43 -14.60 7.31
N MET A 12 5.50 -15.25 8.48
CA MET A 12 4.98 -16.61 8.68
C MET A 12 3.48 -16.69 8.38
N GLY A 13 2.70 -15.74 8.90
CA GLY A 13 1.25 -15.69 8.67
C GLY A 13 0.90 -15.41 7.21
N ALA A 14 1.64 -14.52 6.55
CA ALA A 14 1.49 -14.24 5.13
C ALA A 14 1.79 -15.47 4.26
N GLY A 15 2.76 -16.30 4.66
CA GLY A 15 3.07 -17.58 4.00
C GLY A 15 2.00 -18.64 4.18
N LEU A 16 1.39 -18.73 5.37
CA LEU A 16 0.29 -19.67 5.64
C LEU A 16 -1.02 -19.27 4.95
N GLU A 17 -1.29 -17.96 4.86
CA GLU A 17 -2.54 -17.41 4.32
C GLU A 17 -2.27 -16.41 3.18
N PRO A 18 -1.70 -16.84 2.04
CA PRO A 18 -1.28 -15.94 0.97
C PRO A 18 -2.46 -15.18 0.32
N GLY A 19 -3.68 -15.71 0.41
CA GLY A 19 -4.89 -15.04 -0.06
C GLY A 19 -5.32 -13.83 0.76
N LYS A 20 -4.70 -13.57 1.92
CA LYS A 20 -5.01 -12.45 2.82
C LYS A 20 -4.04 -11.26 2.69
N VAL A 21 -3.03 -11.37 1.84
CA VAL A 21 -2.03 -10.32 1.60
C VAL A 21 -1.95 -9.96 0.12
N VAL A 22 -1.31 -8.83 -0.19
CA VAL A 22 -0.81 -8.52 -1.53
C VAL A 22 0.71 -8.69 -1.49
N ALA A 23 1.22 -9.67 -2.23
CA ALA A 23 2.60 -10.11 -2.09
C ALA A 23 3.61 -9.06 -2.55
N THR A 24 3.25 -8.26 -3.56
CA THR A 24 4.15 -7.30 -4.20
C THR A 24 3.53 -5.91 -4.32
N THR A 25 4.39 -4.89 -4.31
CA THR A 25 3.96 -3.51 -4.56
C THR A 25 3.37 -3.36 -5.96
N ASP A 26 3.90 -4.05 -6.98
CA ASP A 26 3.39 -3.98 -8.36
C ASP A 26 1.97 -4.52 -8.48
N GLU A 27 1.69 -5.65 -7.83
CA GLU A 27 0.32 -6.18 -7.76
C GLU A 27 -0.62 -5.20 -7.06
N TRP A 28 -0.15 -4.57 -5.98
CA TRP A 28 -0.93 -3.55 -5.31
C TRP A 28 -1.17 -2.33 -6.19
N ILE A 29 -0.19 -1.85 -6.96
CA ILE A 29 -0.36 -0.72 -7.89
C ILE A 29 -1.46 -1.01 -8.91
N LYS A 30 -1.49 -2.22 -9.49
CA LYS A 30 -2.57 -2.64 -10.41
C LYS A 30 -3.94 -2.58 -9.71
N ARG A 31 -4.06 -3.23 -8.55
CA ARG A 31 -5.31 -3.24 -7.75
C ARG A 31 -5.74 -1.83 -7.34
N TRP A 32 -4.79 -0.98 -6.97
CA TRP A 32 -5.02 0.40 -6.55
C TRP A 32 -5.48 1.29 -7.69
N THR A 33 -4.93 1.10 -8.89
CA THR A 33 -5.22 1.92 -10.07
C THR A 33 -6.55 1.52 -10.72
N ASP A 34 -6.87 0.23 -10.74
CA ASP A 34 -8.03 -0.31 -11.47
C ASP A 34 -9.24 -0.65 -10.58
N GLY A 35 -9.02 -0.85 -9.27
CA GLY A 35 -10.06 -1.26 -8.32
C GLY A 35 -11.14 -0.21 -7.97
N PRO A 36 -11.84 -0.36 -6.84
CA PRO A 36 -12.74 0.66 -6.31
C PRO A 36 -11.99 1.75 -5.51
N PRO A 37 -12.67 2.84 -5.10
CA PRO A 37 -12.13 3.78 -4.12
C PRO A 37 -11.61 3.08 -2.86
N ALA A 38 -10.42 3.47 -2.42
CA ALA A 38 -9.71 2.81 -1.32
C ALA A 38 -8.79 3.79 -0.59
N TYR A 39 -8.30 3.35 0.59
CA TYR A 39 -7.30 4.07 1.37
C TYR A 39 -6.06 3.19 1.57
N ALA A 40 -4.89 3.82 1.67
CA ALA A 40 -3.64 3.17 2.01
C ALA A 40 -2.86 3.98 3.04
N PHE A 41 -2.17 3.27 3.93
CA PHE A 41 -1.29 3.81 4.95
C PHE A 41 0.12 3.27 4.73
N MET A 42 1.11 4.15 4.74
CA MET A 42 2.49 3.78 4.46
C MET A 42 3.48 4.80 5.05
N ARG A 43 4.78 4.46 5.03
CA ARG A 43 5.84 5.42 5.31
C ARG A 43 5.88 6.50 4.23
N ARG A 44 6.25 7.73 4.61
CA ARG A 44 6.41 8.87 3.70
C ARG A 44 7.36 8.56 2.54
N THR A 45 8.44 7.83 2.80
CA THR A 45 9.41 7.42 1.78
C THR A 45 8.83 6.46 0.75
N THR A 46 7.95 5.53 1.16
CA THR A 46 7.24 4.64 0.23
C THR A 46 6.29 5.45 -0.64
N TRP A 47 5.53 6.38 -0.04
CA TRP A 47 4.63 7.26 -0.79
C TRP A 47 5.35 8.12 -1.82
N GLN A 48 6.50 8.71 -1.47
CA GLN A 48 7.30 9.51 -2.41
C GLN A 48 7.73 8.70 -3.64
N LYS A 49 8.21 7.47 -3.46
CA LYS A 49 8.56 6.58 -4.57
C LYS A 49 7.37 6.24 -5.48
N LEU A 50 6.20 6.00 -4.87
CA LEU A 50 4.97 5.71 -5.61
C LEU A 50 4.44 6.95 -6.36
N GLN A 51 4.59 8.14 -5.79
CA GLN A 51 4.28 9.41 -6.47
C GLN A 51 5.20 9.65 -7.66
N GLU A 52 6.51 9.42 -7.51
CA GLU A 52 7.49 9.49 -8.60
C GLU A 52 7.18 8.49 -9.72
N ALA A 53 6.63 7.32 -9.36
CA ALA A 53 6.15 6.31 -10.31
C ALA A 53 4.78 6.64 -10.94
N GLY A 54 4.18 7.79 -10.63
CA GLY A 54 2.92 8.25 -11.23
C GLY A 54 1.67 7.52 -10.70
N VAL A 55 1.76 6.84 -9.56
CA VAL A 55 0.60 6.12 -8.99
C VAL A 55 -0.43 7.13 -8.49
N PRO A 56 -1.71 7.04 -8.92
CA PRO A 56 -2.71 8.05 -8.61
C PRO A 56 -3.12 7.98 -7.14
N MET A 57 -2.62 8.91 -6.33
CA MET A 57 -2.90 8.98 -4.89
C MET A 57 -3.18 10.41 -4.45
N ARG A 58 -4.17 10.58 -3.60
CA ARG A 58 -4.47 11.86 -2.94
C ARG A 58 -4.14 11.76 -1.47
N LEU A 59 -3.27 12.64 -0.97
CA LEU A 59 -2.99 12.75 0.47
C LEU A 59 -4.26 13.12 1.24
N VAL A 60 -4.51 12.42 2.36
CA VAL A 60 -5.67 12.62 3.24
C VAL A 60 -5.22 13.06 4.63
N ALA A 61 -4.18 12.43 5.16
CA ALA A 61 -3.60 12.77 6.45
C ALA A 61 -2.11 12.46 6.44
N GLU A 62 -1.35 13.14 7.28
CA GLU A 62 0.08 12.90 7.46
C GLU A 62 0.52 13.07 8.90
N SER A 63 1.68 12.49 9.20
CA SER A 63 2.44 12.65 10.43
C SER A 63 3.91 12.85 10.07
N ALA A 64 4.82 12.77 11.05
CA ALA A 64 6.26 12.94 10.82
C ALA A 64 6.79 11.98 9.72
N ASP A 65 6.49 10.68 9.81
CA ASP A 65 7.08 9.65 8.96
C ASP A 65 6.06 8.80 8.19
N LYS A 66 4.76 9.00 8.41
CA LYS A 66 3.67 8.22 7.80
C LYS A 66 2.62 9.10 7.13
N VAL A 67 1.99 8.54 6.10
CA VAL A 67 0.90 9.17 5.36
C VAL A 67 -0.28 8.23 5.18
N VAL A 68 -1.47 8.81 5.07
CA VAL A 68 -2.68 8.16 4.59
C VAL A 68 -3.08 8.79 3.27
N VAL A 69 -3.28 7.97 2.25
CA VAL A 69 -3.72 8.39 0.93
C VAL A 69 -5.04 7.73 0.55
N ALA A 70 -5.78 8.37 -0.34
CA ALA A 70 -6.99 7.85 -0.95
C ALA A 70 -6.85 7.77 -2.46
N ARG A 71 -7.51 6.77 -3.05
CA ARG A 71 -7.86 6.73 -4.47
C ARG A 71 -9.36 6.91 -4.60
N ARG A 72 -9.75 7.83 -5.47
CA ARG A 72 -11.12 8.26 -5.72
C ARG A 72 -11.40 8.16 -7.21
#